data_AF-A0A950GEK4-F1
#
_entry.id   AF-A0A950GEK4-F1
#
_cell.length_a   1.000
_cell.length_b   1.000
_cell.length_c   1.000
_cell.angle_alpha   90.00
_cell.angle_beta   90.00
_cell.angle_gamma   90.00
#
_symmetry.space_group_name_H-M   'P 1'
#
loop_
_entity.id
_entity.type
_entity.pdbx_description
1 polymer ?
#
loop_
_entity_poly.entity_id
_entity_poly.type
_entity_poly.pdbx_seq_one_letter_code
_entity_poly.pdbx_strand_id
1 'polypeptide(L)' 'MYELRIDGRPVRVFVDAAAALSRVREAARLDVDAEIEVMDLRTGRACAVAASAEWREEIAARIR' A
#
# COMPACT_ATOMS: atom_id res chain seq x y z
N MET A 1 0.69 4.67 13.00
CA MET A 1 -0.43 5.20 12.20
C MET A 1 0.08 5.25 10.78
N TYR A 2 -0.71 4.76 9.84
CA TYR A 2 -0.31 4.53 8.47
C TYR A 2 -1.32 5.17 7.54
N GLU A 3 -0.87 5.93 6.55
CA GLU A 3 -1.71 6.58 5.56
C GLU A 3 -1.63 5.82 4.25
N LEU A 4 -2.78 5.38 3.73
CA LEU A 4 -2.91 4.86 2.38
C LEU A 4 -3.12 6.03 1.42
N ARG A 5 -2.27 6.10 0.40
CA ARG A 5 -2.37 7.05 -0.70
C ARG A 5 -2.59 6.29 -2.01
N ILE A 6 -3.41 6.85 -2.88
CA ILE A 6 -3.65 6.34 -4.23
C ILE A 6 -3.44 7.52 -5.19
N ASP A 7 -2.57 7.35 -6.18
CA ASP A 7 -2.13 8.38 -7.13
C ASP A 7 -1.66 9.66 -6.41
N GLY A 8 -0.86 9.45 -5.37
CA GLY A 8 -0.33 10.52 -4.52
C GLY A 8 -1.34 11.22 -3.63
N ARG A 9 -2.62 10.79 -3.57
CA ARG A 9 -3.66 11.41 -2.74
C ARG A 9 -3.96 10.57 -1.49
N PRO A 10 -4.05 11.18 -0.29
CA PRO A 10 -4.43 10.45 0.91
C PRO A 10 -5.89 9.99 0.85
N VAL A 11 -6.12 8.70 1.05
CA VAL A 11 -7.45 8.08 0.98
C VAL A 11 -7.95 7.71 2.38
N ARG A 12 -7.08 7.14 3.22
CA ARG A 12 -7.46 6.66 4.56
C ARG A 12 -6.25 6.50 5.47
N VAL A 13 -6.47 6.68 6.78
CA VAL A 13 -5.47 6.43 7.83
C VAL A 13 -5.85 5.18 8.63
N PHE A 14 -4.85 4.39 9.00
CA PHE A 14 -4.94 3.15 9.75
C PHE A 14 -4.09 3.23 11.01
N VAL A 15 -4.50 2.52 12.06
CA VAL A 15 -3.76 2.47 13.33
C VAL A 15 -2.54 1.56 13.24
N ASP A 16 -2.63 0.47 12.48
CA ASP A 16 -1.61 -0.55 12.26
C ASP A 16 -1.31 -0.80 10.77
N ALA A 17 -0.16 -1.41 10.48
CA ALA A 17 0.33 -1.63 9.12
C ALA A 17 -0.45 -2.74 8.40
N ALA A 18 -0.88 -3.78 9.12
CA ALA A 18 -1.55 -4.93 8.53
C ALA A 18 -2.89 -4.53 7.91
N ALA A 19 -3.65 -3.67 8.59
CA ALA A 19 -4.90 -3.11 8.08
C ALA A 19 -4.68 -2.26 6.81
N ALA A 20 -3.64 -1.43 6.78
CA ALA A 20 -3.28 -0.63 5.60
C ALA A 20 -2.91 -1.53 4.41
N LEU A 21 -2.07 -2.54 4.64
CA LEU A 21 -1.63 -3.48 3.60
C LEU A 21 -2.75 -4.33 3.03
N SER A 22 -3.72 -4.74 3.86
CA SER A 22 -4.91 -5.46 3.36
C SER A 22 -5.67 -4.61 2.33
N ARG A 23 -5.77 -3.29 2.57
CA ARG A 23 -6.46 -2.37 1.65
C ARG A 23 -5.69 -2.06 0.38
N VAL A 24 -4.37 -2.03 0.45
CA VAL A 24 -3.51 -1.97 -0.75
C VAL A 24 -3.82 -3.13 -1.69
N ARG A 25 -3.94 -4.35 -1.15
CA ARG A 25 -4.26 -5.54 -1.96
C ARG A 25 -5.63 -5.46 -2.61
N GLU A 26 -6.64 -4.96 -1.90
CA GLU A 26 -7.98 -4.76 -2.46
C GLU A 26 -7.96 -3.70 -3.56
N ALA A 27 -7.29 -2.57 -3.35
CA ALA A 27 -7.18 -1.50 -4.34
C ALA A 27 -6.42 -1.96 -5.60
N ALA A 28 -5.29 -2.65 -5.45
CA ALA A 28 -4.49 -3.17 -6.56
C ALA A 28 -5.23 -4.23 -7.41
N ARG A 29 -6.25 -4.90 -6.85
CA ARG A 29 -7.11 -5.82 -7.60
C ARG A 29 -8.15 -5.11 -8.45
N LEU A 30 -8.54 -3.90 -8.06
CA LEU A 30 -9.55 -3.10 -8.75
C LEU A 30 -8.92 -2.28 -9.87
N ASP A 31 -7.71 -1.77 -9.64
CA ASP A 31 -6.94 -1.01 -10.61
C ASP A 31 -5.44 -1.36 -10.45
N VAL A 32 -4.90 -2.03 -11.46
CA VAL A 32 -3.51 -2.50 -11.46
C VAL A 32 -2.50 -1.39 -11.79
N ASP A 33 -2.98 -0.32 -12.43
CA ASP A 33 -2.13 0.80 -12.86
C ASP A 33 -2.09 1.94 -11.81
N ALA A 34 -2.96 1.89 -10.81
CA ALA A 34 -2.99 2.86 -9.72
C ALA A 34 -1.68 2.83 -8.90
N GLU A 35 -1.12 4.02 -8.64
CA GLU A 35 0.05 4.14 -7.77
C GLU A 35 -0.41 4.11 -6.31
N ILE A 36 -0.19 2.99 -5.63
CA ILE A 36 -0.62 2.82 -4.23
C ILE A 36 0.60 2.96 -3.31
N GLU A 37 0.48 3.78 -2.27
CA GLU A 37 1.53 3.97 -1.28
C GLU A 37 0.97 3.84 0.13
N VAL A 38 1.74 3.24 1.05
CA VAL A 38 1.46 3.29 2.49
C VAL A 38 2.57 4.05 3.19
N MET A 39 2.24 5.18 3.79
CA MET A 39 3.18 6.02 4.54
C MET A 39 3.03 5.81 6.04
N ASP A 40 4.12 5.53 6.74
CA ASP A 40 4.16 5.54 8.21
C ASP A 40 4.25 7.00 8.70
N LEU A 41 3.17 7.48 9.30
CA LEU A 41 3.06 8.84 9.79
C LEU A 41 3.93 9.12 11.03
N ARG A 42 4.45 8.08 11.69
CA ARG A 42 5.35 8.26 12.84
C ARG A 42 6.77 8.54 12.40
N THR A 43 7.21 7.87 11.34
CA THR A 43 8.59 7.97 10.83
C THR A 43 8.69 8.88 9.61
N GLY A 44 7.57 9.22 8.98
CA GLY A 44 7.50 10.01 7.74
C GLY A 44 8.02 9.25 6.53
N ARG A 45 8.09 7.92 6.60
CA ARG A 45 8.67 7.06 5.54
C ARG A 45 7.59 6.21 4.90
N ALA A 46 7.73 5.96 3.60
CA ALA A 46 6.92 4.97 2.92
C ALA A 46 7.26 3.57 3.48
N CYS A 47 6.26 2.87 4.02
CA CYS A 47 6.36 1.50 4.50
C CYS A 47 6.25 0.50 3.35
N ALA A 48 5.49 0.84 2.31
CA ALA A 48 5.37 0.05 1.09
C ALA A 48 5.06 1.02 -0.05
N VAL A 49 6.01 1.16 -0.98
CA VAL A 49 5.73 1.76 -2.28
C VAL A 49 5.19 0.61 -3.13
N ALA A 50 3.91 0.60 -3.50
CA ALA A 50 3.35 -0.45 -4.35
C ALA A 50 3.90 -0.41 -5.80
N ALA A 51 5.02 0.27 -6.03
CA ALA A 51 5.67 0.41 -7.32
C ALA A 51 7.04 -0.30 -7.41
N SER A 52 7.64 -0.80 -6.32
CA SER A 52 8.88 -1.59 -6.46
C SER A 52 8.57 -2.99 -7.01
N ALA A 53 9.38 -3.46 -7.97
CA ALA A 53 9.22 -4.78 -8.57
C ALA A 53 9.21 -5.88 -7.50
N GLU A 54 10.09 -5.78 -6.50
CA GLU A 54 10.17 -6.71 -5.37
C GLU A 54 8.86 -6.83 -4.59
N TRP A 55 8.13 -5.73 -4.36
CA TRP A 55 6.86 -5.78 -3.63
C TRP A 55 5.73 -6.38 -4.46
N ARG A 56 5.72 -6.11 -5.78
CA ARG A 56 4.79 -6.76 -6.71
C ARG A 56 5.01 -8.27 -6.74
N GLU A 57 6.26 -8.71 -6.75
CA GLU A 57 6.62 -10.13 -6.69
C GLU A 57 6.22 -10.77 -5.36
N GLU A 58 6.44 -10.09 -4.23
CA GLU A 58 6.09 -10.62 -2.90
C GLU A 58 4.56 -10.74 -2.69
N ILE A 59 3.80 -9.77 -3.21
CA ILE A 59 2.33 -9.82 -3.23
C ILE A 59 1.85 -10.91 -4.19
N ALA A 60 2.40 -10.98 -5.41
CA ALA A 60 2.03 -11.98 -6.41
C ALA A 60 2.30 -13.42 -5.91
N ALA A 61 3.42 -13.64 -5.21
CA ALA A 61 3.76 -14.94 -4.63
C ALA A 61 2.80 -15.38 -3.51
N ARG A 62 2.13 -14.43 -2.83
CA ARG A 62 1.25 -14.68 -1.67
C ARG A 62 -0.25 -14.70 -1.99
N ILE A 63 -0.65 -14.45 -3.24
CA ILE A 63 -2.05 -14.50 -3.70
C ILE A 63 -2.39 -15.85 -4.37
N ARG A 64 -1.42 -16.77 -4.49
CA ARG A 64 -1.64 -18.11 -5.04
C ARG A 64 -2.30 -19.07 -4.05
#